data_AF-K0VIN6-F1
#
_entry.id   AF-K0VIN6-F1
#
_cell.length_a   1.000
_cell.length_b   1.000
_cell.length_c   1.000
_cell.angle_alpha   90.00
_cell.angle_beta   90.00
_cell.angle_gamma   90.00
#
_symmetry.space_group_name_H-M   'P 1'
#
loop_
_entity.id
_entity.type
_entity.pdbx_description
1 polymer ?
#
loop_
_entity_poly.entity_id
_entity_poly.type
_entity_poly.pdbx_seq_one_letter_code
_entity_poly.pdbx_strand_id
1 'polypeptide(L)'
;MKSADLDKLARRHGISPTRPSPDNREVAISNAAKRKILSALKVELPAAADPEAGASRPEQEPADQKIPTSFLPDFLAGTRIWGISLQLYELRSPRNWGIGDYQDLAEMAELAGSLGADFIGLNPLHAPFLADPDRCSPYEPSNRQHLNPLYIAVDRLPGFVASPELERQLQRLRRADLVDYVGVAQTKLQALRGLWPA
;
A
#
# COMPACT_ATOMS: atom_id res chain seq x y z
N MET A 1 6.25 38.54 8.64
CA MET A 1 4.86 38.05 8.88
C MET A 1 4.68 37.65 10.34
N LYS A 2 3.66 38.19 11.03
CA LYS A 2 3.37 37.89 12.45
C LYS A 2 2.80 36.47 12.61
N SER A 3 2.81 35.95 13.84
CA SER A 3 2.33 34.58 14.13
C SER A 3 0.84 34.40 13.82
N ALA A 4 0.00 35.39 14.16
CA ALA A 4 -1.43 35.35 13.89
C ALA A 4 -1.76 35.33 12.38
N ASP A 5 -1.02 36.10 11.58
CA ASP A 5 -1.17 36.12 10.11
C ASP A 5 -0.80 34.76 9.50
N LEU A 6 0.26 34.12 10.03
CA LEU A 6 0.67 32.78 9.64
C LEU A 6 -0.38 31.73 9.98
N ASP A 7 -1.01 31.83 11.14
CA ASP A 7 -2.07 30.90 11.56
C ASP A 7 -3.33 31.06 10.70
N LYS A 8 -3.69 32.30 10.35
CA LYS A 8 -4.80 32.58 9.43
C LYS A 8 -4.52 32.00 8.04
N LEU A 9 -3.30 32.19 7.52
CA LEU A 9 -2.88 31.63 6.24
C LEU A 9 -2.87 30.09 6.27
N ALA A 10 -2.31 29.49 7.33
CA ALA A 10 -2.27 28.04 7.53
C ALA A 10 -3.68 27.43 7.50
N ARG A 11 -4.62 27.99 8.28
CA ARG A 11 -6.02 27.52 8.31
C ARG A 11 -6.69 27.58 6.94
N ARG A 12 -6.46 28.64 6.17
CA ARG A 12 -7.03 28.79 4.82
C ARG A 12 -6.57 27.69 3.86
N HIS A 13 -5.42 27.07 4.11
CA HIS A 13 -4.89 25.94 3.36
C HIS A 13 -5.07 24.58 4.06
N GLY A 14 -5.97 24.51 5.05
CA GLY A 14 -6.29 23.24 5.75
C GLY A 14 -5.24 22.78 6.75
N ILE A 15 -4.29 23.65 7.13
CA ILE A 15 -3.26 23.34 8.10
C ILE A 15 -3.75 23.78 9.48
N SER A 16 -4.03 22.80 10.36
CA SER A 16 -4.40 23.06 11.75
C SER A 16 -3.25 23.75 12.50
N PRO A 17 -3.52 24.72 13.41
CA PRO A 17 -2.47 25.32 14.23
C PRO A 17 -2.03 24.44 15.40
N THR A 18 -2.77 23.38 15.69
CA THR A 18 -2.50 22.41 16.75
C THR A 18 -2.70 20.99 16.24
N ARG A 19 -2.19 20.01 16.98
CA ARG A 19 -2.39 18.59 16.71
C ARG A 19 -2.50 17.79 18.01
N PRO A 20 -3.17 16.63 18.01
CA PRO A 20 -3.09 15.71 19.13
C PRO A 20 -1.67 15.12 19.25
N SER A 21 -1.23 14.87 20.48
CA SER A 21 -0.11 14.01 20.83
C SER A 21 -0.58 12.57 21.10
N PRO A 22 0.33 11.57 21.13
CA PRO A 22 -0.01 10.22 21.56
C PRO A 22 -0.66 10.15 22.95
N ASP A 23 -0.41 11.14 23.81
CA ASP A 23 -1.00 11.26 25.15
C ASP A 23 -2.35 12.02 25.14
N ASN A 24 -2.99 12.16 23.98
CA ASN A 24 -4.23 12.93 23.78
C ASN A 24 -4.16 14.39 24.25
N ARG A 25 -2.99 15.02 24.19
CA ARG A 25 -2.82 16.44 24.48
C ARG A 25 -2.81 17.27 23.20
N GLU A 26 -3.40 18.45 23.25
CA GLU A 26 -3.28 19.44 22.19
C GLU A 26 -1.87 20.06 22.22
N VAL A 27 -1.16 19.96 21.10
CA VAL A 27 0.20 20.49 20.93
C VAL A 27 0.20 21.52 19.82
N ALA A 28 0.71 22.73 20.12
CA ALA A 28 0.86 23.79 19.13
C ALA A 28 1.87 23.40 18.03
N ILE A 29 1.49 23.64 16.77
CA ILE A 29 2.39 23.49 15.63
C ILE A 29 3.27 24.74 15.53
N SER A 30 4.58 24.53 15.48
CA SER A 30 5.55 25.63 15.40
C SER A 30 5.41 26.44 14.11
N ASN A 31 5.74 27.73 14.17
CA ASN A 31 5.73 28.61 12.99
C ASN A 31 6.67 28.10 11.89
N ALA A 32 7.78 27.46 12.25
CA ALA A 32 8.71 26.86 11.28
C ALA A 32 8.06 25.69 10.53
N ALA A 33 7.31 24.82 11.21
CA ALA A 33 6.60 23.71 10.59
C ALA A 33 5.49 24.21 9.65
N LYS A 34 4.69 25.19 10.09
CA LYS A 34 3.64 25.81 9.24
C LYS A 34 4.21 26.36 7.93
N ARG A 35 5.34 27.09 7.99
CA ARG A 35 6.02 27.61 6.80
C ARG A 35 6.51 26.51 5.86
N LYS A 36 7.10 25.43 6.40
CA LYS A 36 7.55 24.27 5.60
C LYS A 36 6.38 23.59 4.87
N ILE A 37 5.26 23.39 5.55
CA ILE A 37 4.06 22.77 4.94
C ILE A 37 3.48 23.70 3.87
N LEU A 38 3.31 25.00 4.16
CA LEU A 38 2.85 25.97 3.16
C LEU A 38 3.75 26.01 1.93
N SER A 39 5.06 25.99 2.11
CA SER A 39 6.03 25.92 1.01
C SER A 39 5.92 24.61 0.21
N ALA A 40 5.72 23.47 0.88
CA ALA A 40 5.49 22.18 0.22
C ALA A 40 4.18 22.17 -0.59
N LEU A 41 3.16 22.90 -0.14
CA LEU A 41 1.91 23.15 -0.87
C LEU A 41 2.06 24.23 -1.97
N LYS A 42 3.27 24.76 -2.18
CA LYS A 42 3.58 25.83 -3.15
C LYS A 42 2.78 27.12 -2.90
N VAL A 43 2.50 27.43 -1.63
CA VAL A 43 1.87 28.69 -1.22
C VAL A 43 2.96 29.76 -1.06
N GLU A 44 2.82 30.88 -1.77
CA GLU A 44 3.71 32.03 -1.59
C GLU A 44 3.49 32.66 -0.21
N LEU A 45 4.58 32.98 0.48
CA LEU A 45 4.54 33.68 1.76
C LEU A 45 4.69 35.18 1.49
N PRO A 46 3.63 36.00 1.66
CA PRO A 46 3.73 37.42 1.36
C PRO A 46 4.81 38.09 2.23
N ALA A 47 5.64 38.94 1.61
CA ALA A 47 6.67 39.72 2.30
C ALA A 47 6.06 40.82 3.21
N ALA A 48 4.89 41.33 2.84
CA ALA A 48 4.06 42.26 3.61
C ALA A 48 2.58 41.90 3.41
N ALA A 49 1.76 42.15 4.42
CA ALA A 49 0.33 41.83 4.38
C ALA A 49 -0.36 42.71 3.32
N ASP A 50 -0.80 42.09 2.23
CA ASP A 50 -1.81 42.68 1.36
C ASP A 50 -3.18 42.25 1.91
N PRO A 51 -3.99 43.17 2.45
CA PRO A 51 -5.21 42.82 3.18
C PRO A 51 -6.31 42.22 2.30
N GLU A 52 -6.20 42.33 0.97
CA GLU A 52 -7.28 41.95 0.03
C GLU A 52 -6.91 40.83 -0.95
N ALA A 53 -5.67 40.34 -0.96
CA ALA A 53 -5.24 39.28 -1.88
C ALA A 53 -5.63 37.89 -1.34
N GLY A 54 -6.92 37.58 -1.35
CA GLY A 54 -7.33 36.22 -1.62
C GLY A 54 -8.66 35.83 -1.00
N ALA A 55 -9.55 35.42 -1.90
CA ALA A 55 -10.82 34.78 -1.61
C ALA A 55 -10.71 33.78 -0.46
N SER A 56 -11.32 34.10 0.68
CA SER A 56 -11.74 33.14 1.69
C SER A 56 -12.44 32.01 0.95
N ARG A 57 -11.87 30.79 1.02
CA ARG A 57 -12.62 29.61 0.62
C ARG A 57 -13.84 29.61 1.54
N PRO A 58 -15.07 29.73 1.03
CA PRO A 58 -16.24 29.80 1.89
C PRO A 58 -16.19 28.62 2.84
N GLU A 59 -16.32 28.88 4.14
CA GLU A 59 -16.70 27.85 5.10
C GLU A 59 -18.01 27.30 4.57
N GLN A 60 -17.92 26.18 3.85
CA GLN A 60 -19.10 25.42 3.47
C GLN A 60 -19.65 24.94 4.81
N GLU A 61 -20.76 25.54 5.24
CA GLU A 61 -21.60 24.90 6.25
C GLU A 61 -21.77 23.44 5.80
N PRO A 62 -21.54 22.47 6.69
CA PRO A 62 -21.66 21.07 6.33
C PRO A 62 -23.05 20.91 5.73
N ALA A 63 -23.10 20.64 4.43
CA ALA A 63 -24.36 20.41 3.76
C ALA A 63 -25.05 19.29 4.54
N ASP A 64 -26.35 19.42 4.80
CA ASP A 64 -27.20 18.39 5.42
C ASP A 64 -27.39 17.16 4.48
N GLN A 65 -26.42 16.94 3.58
CA GLN A 65 -26.33 15.83 2.68
C GLN A 65 -25.96 14.59 3.47
N LYS A 66 -26.91 13.67 3.50
CA LYS A 66 -26.73 12.31 3.97
C LYS A 66 -25.52 11.70 3.27
N ILE A 67 -24.44 11.50 4.02
CA ILE A 67 -23.22 10.85 3.51
C ILE A 67 -23.60 9.43 3.07
N PRO A 68 -23.31 9.02 1.82
CA PRO A 68 -23.62 7.68 1.37
C PRO A 68 -22.86 6.66 2.19
N THR A 69 -23.54 5.59 2.58
CA THR A 69 -22.90 4.46 3.27
C THR A 69 -22.08 3.65 2.29
N SER A 70 -20.90 3.19 2.71
CA SER A 70 -20.13 2.19 1.97
C SER A 70 -20.96 0.91 1.76
N PHE A 71 -20.65 0.18 0.69
CA PHE A 71 -21.25 -1.13 0.45
C PHE A 71 -20.93 -2.10 1.60
N LEU A 72 -21.94 -2.85 2.02
CA LEU A 72 -21.83 -3.96 2.96
C LEU A 72 -22.65 -5.13 2.41
N PRO A 73 -22.04 -6.30 2.16
CA PRO A 73 -22.80 -7.49 1.78
C PRO A 73 -23.91 -7.84 2.79
N ASP A 74 -25.09 -8.21 2.32
CA ASP A 74 -26.28 -8.45 3.15
C ASP A 74 -26.05 -9.49 4.25
N PHE A 75 -25.26 -10.53 3.98
CA PHE A 75 -24.97 -11.58 4.96
C PHE A 75 -24.26 -11.04 6.22
N LEU A 76 -23.54 -9.91 6.12
CA LEU A 76 -22.86 -9.27 7.25
C LEU A 76 -23.79 -8.51 8.20
N ALA A 77 -25.04 -8.24 7.82
CA ALA A 77 -25.96 -7.44 8.62
C ALA A 77 -26.47 -8.16 9.88
N GLY A 78 -26.43 -9.50 9.91
CA GLY A 78 -27.02 -10.30 10.99
C GLY A 78 -26.19 -11.51 11.41
N THR A 79 -24.99 -11.69 10.86
CA THR A 79 -24.15 -12.85 11.15
C THR A 79 -22.75 -12.44 11.60
N ARG A 80 -22.16 -13.24 12.49
CA ARG A 80 -20.73 -13.12 12.80
C ARG A 80 -19.98 -13.90 11.74
N ILE A 81 -19.03 -13.23 11.12
CA ILE A 81 -18.11 -13.81 10.14
C ILE A 81 -16.71 -13.89 10.71
N TRP A 82 -15.87 -14.70 10.07
CA TRP A 82 -14.44 -14.73 10.37
C TRP A 82 -13.64 -14.92 9.09
N GLY A 83 -12.35 -14.62 9.17
CA GLY A 83 -11.45 -14.76 8.04
C GLY A 83 -10.01 -14.88 8.53
N ILE A 84 -9.11 -15.09 7.58
CA ILE A 84 -7.67 -15.22 7.85
C ILE A 84 -6.97 -13.96 7.37
N SER A 85 -6.19 -13.31 8.23
CA SER A 85 -5.25 -12.28 7.79
C SER A 85 -3.89 -12.92 7.60
N LEU A 86 -3.33 -12.79 6.40
CA LEU A 86 -2.01 -13.35 6.07
C LEU A 86 -1.15 -12.35 5.30
N GLN A 87 0.15 -12.59 5.36
CA GLN A 87 1.14 -11.93 4.52
C GLN A 87 1.41 -12.88 3.35
N LEU A 88 0.99 -12.52 2.13
CA LEU A 88 1.04 -13.41 0.97
C LEU A 88 2.46 -13.89 0.70
N TYR A 89 3.46 -13.01 0.84
CA TYR A 89 4.86 -13.35 0.62
C TYR A 89 5.40 -14.41 1.59
N GLU A 90 4.75 -14.63 2.73
CA GLU A 90 5.17 -15.61 3.75
C GLU A 90 4.64 -17.02 3.48
N LEU A 91 3.69 -17.20 2.55
CA LEU A 91 3.17 -18.53 2.24
C LEU A 91 4.26 -19.41 1.63
N ARG A 92 4.35 -20.65 2.14
CA ARG A 92 5.29 -21.67 1.69
C ARG A 92 4.50 -22.82 1.09
N SER A 93 4.91 -23.29 -0.07
CA SER A 93 4.38 -24.50 -0.68
C SER A 93 5.51 -25.27 -1.37
N PRO A 94 5.35 -26.58 -1.63
CA PRO A 94 6.36 -27.33 -2.40
C PRO A 94 6.51 -26.83 -3.84
N ARG A 95 5.55 -26.05 -4.34
CA ARG A 95 5.46 -25.53 -5.71
C ARG A 95 6.10 -24.16 -5.87
N ASN A 96 5.88 -23.23 -4.92
CA ASN A 96 6.21 -21.83 -5.13
C ASN A 96 7.73 -21.59 -5.19
N TRP A 97 8.11 -20.39 -5.64
CA TRP A 97 9.49 -20.08 -5.99
C TRP A 97 10.28 -19.47 -4.82
N GLY A 98 9.91 -19.81 -3.58
CA GLY A 98 10.49 -19.24 -2.35
C GLY A 98 9.78 -17.98 -1.84
N ILE A 99 8.65 -17.62 -2.46
CA ILE A 99 7.72 -16.59 -2.04
C ILE A 99 6.32 -17.09 -2.32
N GLY A 100 5.35 -16.82 -1.44
CA GLY A 100 3.96 -17.10 -1.73
C GLY A 100 3.46 -16.30 -2.92
N ASP A 101 2.63 -16.90 -3.77
CA ASP A 101 2.13 -16.28 -5.02
C ASP A 101 0.60 -16.46 -5.20
N TYR A 102 0.04 -15.99 -6.31
CA TYR A 102 -1.41 -16.02 -6.52
C TYR A 102 -2.01 -17.43 -6.59
N GLN A 103 -1.22 -18.44 -6.95
CA GLN A 103 -1.70 -19.81 -6.90
C GLN A 103 -1.76 -20.31 -5.45
N ASP A 104 -0.78 -19.95 -4.62
CA ASP A 104 -0.85 -20.25 -3.17
C ASP A 104 -2.04 -19.54 -2.51
N LEU A 105 -2.34 -18.30 -2.94
CA LEU A 105 -3.50 -17.56 -2.45
C LEU A 105 -4.82 -18.26 -2.82
N ALA A 106 -4.95 -18.76 -4.05
CA ALA A 106 -6.13 -19.51 -4.48
C ALA A 106 -6.31 -20.78 -3.65
N GLU A 107 -5.24 -21.56 -3.47
CA GLU A 107 -5.26 -22.79 -2.66
C GLU A 107 -5.60 -22.49 -1.18
N MET A 108 -5.06 -21.39 -0.63
CA MET A 108 -5.39 -20.95 0.73
C MET A 108 -6.85 -20.49 0.85
N ALA A 109 -7.40 -19.82 -0.17
CA ALA A 109 -8.80 -19.40 -0.19
C ALA A 109 -9.75 -20.60 -0.24
N GLU A 110 -9.45 -21.60 -1.06
CA GLU A 110 -10.20 -22.86 -1.11
C GLU A 110 -10.17 -23.59 0.23
N LEU A 111 -8.98 -23.73 0.83
CA LEU A 111 -8.83 -24.35 2.14
C LEU A 111 -9.60 -23.60 3.23
N ALA A 112 -9.41 -22.28 3.33
CA ALA A 112 -10.07 -21.45 4.33
C ALA A 112 -11.60 -21.48 4.16
N GLY A 113 -12.08 -21.38 2.92
CA GLY A 113 -13.49 -21.47 2.59
C GLY A 113 -14.10 -22.82 3.00
N SER A 114 -13.37 -23.93 2.81
CA SER A 114 -13.82 -25.27 3.24
C SER A 114 -13.98 -25.39 4.76
N LEU A 115 -13.27 -24.55 5.53
CA LEU A 115 -13.39 -24.44 6.99
C LEU A 115 -14.44 -23.43 7.43
N GLY A 116 -15.08 -22.72 6.48
CA GLY A 116 -16.12 -21.72 6.73
C GLY A 116 -15.60 -20.30 6.91
N ALA A 117 -14.40 -19.96 6.44
CA ALA A 117 -13.90 -18.59 6.41
C ALA A 117 -14.61 -17.78 5.31
N ASP A 118 -14.99 -16.54 5.62
CA ASP A 118 -15.68 -15.64 4.68
C ASP A 118 -14.72 -14.76 3.87
N PHE A 119 -13.49 -14.57 4.35
CA PHE A 119 -12.50 -13.72 3.68
C PHE A 119 -11.05 -14.07 4.00
N ILE A 120 -10.16 -13.63 3.11
CA ILE A 120 -8.72 -13.53 3.37
C ILE A 120 -8.32 -12.05 3.31
N GLY A 121 -7.75 -11.56 4.41
CA GLY A 121 -7.08 -10.27 4.49
C GLY A 121 -5.64 -10.38 4.04
N LEU A 122 -5.19 -9.45 3.19
CA LEU A 122 -3.85 -9.47 2.60
C LEU A 122 -3.06 -8.22 2.97
N ASN A 123 -1.74 -8.34 2.91
CA ASN A 123 -0.86 -7.19 2.76
C ASN A 123 -1.11 -6.46 1.43
N PRO A 124 -0.70 -5.18 1.32
CA PRO A 124 -0.74 -4.49 0.04
C PRO A 124 0.01 -5.24 -1.05
N LEU A 125 -0.61 -5.39 -2.22
CA LEU A 125 -0.06 -6.14 -3.37
C LEU A 125 0.50 -5.21 -4.46
N HIS A 126 0.85 -3.98 -4.08
CA HIS A 126 1.24 -2.91 -4.97
C HIS A 126 2.58 -3.16 -5.67
N ALA A 127 2.75 -2.59 -6.87
CA ALA A 127 3.96 -2.72 -7.67
C ALA A 127 5.19 -2.17 -6.90
N PRO A 128 6.26 -2.99 -6.75
CA PRO A 128 7.48 -2.60 -6.04
C PRO A 128 8.49 -1.93 -6.98
N PHE A 129 9.69 -1.67 -6.48
CA PHE A 129 10.84 -1.28 -7.29
C PHE A 129 11.59 -2.52 -7.79
N LEU A 130 11.20 -3.10 -8.93
CA LEU A 130 11.81 -4.34 -9.43
C LEU A 130 13.30 -4.24 -9.79
N ALA A 131 13.81 -3.02 -10.03
CA ALA A 131 15.23 -2.76 -10.22
C ALA A 131 16.03 -2.78 -8.91
N ASP A 132 15.35 -2.74 -7.75
CA ASP A 132 15.92 -2.78 -6.41
C ASP A 132 15.06 -3.70 -5.51
N PRO A 133 15.12 -5.03 -5.71
CA PRO A 133 14.20 -5.98 -5.07
C PRO A 133 14.31 -6.03 -3.54
N ASP A 134 15.42 -5.56 -2.96
CA ASP A 134 15.59 -5.47 -1.50
C ASP A 134 14.65 -4.42 -0.88
N ARG A 135 14.17 -3.45 -1.67
CA ARG A 135 13.06 -2.55 -1.28
C ARG A 135 11.72 -3.26 -1.35
N CYS A 136 11.55 -4.22 -0.45
CA CYS A 136 10.47 -5.19 -0.44
C CYS A 136 9.28 -4.82 0.47
N SER A 137 9.33 -3.70 1.20
CA SER A 137 8.24 -3.26 2.08
C SER A 137 6.93 -3.06 1.29
N PRO A 138 5.84 -3.77 1.62
CA PRO A 138 4.53 -3.58 0.98
C PRO A 138 3.96 -2.16 1.15
N TYR A 139 4.45 -1.41 2.14
CA TYR A 139 3.98 -0.08 2.51
C TYR A 139 4.82 1.05 1.89
N GLU A 140 5.88 0.71 1.14
CA GLU A 140 6.69 1.65 0.36
C GLU A 140 6.68 1.33 -1.14
N PRO A 141 5.50 1.18 -1.78
CA PRO A 141 5.41 0.77 -3.17
C PRO A 141 5.84 1.89 -4.13
N SER A 142 6.24 1.48 -5.33
CA SER A 142 6.45 2.41 -6.45
C SER A 142 5.11 2.96 -6.94
N ASN A 143 4.08 2.12 -7.01
CA ASN A 143 2.78 2.49 -7.56
C ASN A 143 1.63 1.74 -6.86
N ARG A 144 0.62 2.48 -6.36
CA ARG A 144 -0.54 1.92 -5.64
C ARG A 144 -1.69 1.44 -6.56
N GLN A 145 -1.59 1.65 -7.86
CA GLN A 145 -2.60 1.25 -8.86
C GLN A 145 -2.20 0.00 -9.66
N HIS A 146 -0.93 -0.41 -9.60
CA HIS A 146 -0.42 -1.60 -10.30
C HIS A 146 -0.06 -2.70 -9.30
N LEU A 147 -0.05 -3.96 -9.75
CA LEU A 147 0.23 -5.13 -8.91
C LEU A 147 1.70 -5.53 -8.95
N ASN A 148 2.16 -6.18 -7.87
CA ASN A 148 3.49 -6.75 -7.77
C ASN A 148 3.63 -8.01 -8.66
N PRO A 149 4.50 -7.99 -9.69
CA PRO A 149 4.68 -9.15 -10.57
C PRO A 149 5.34 -10.35 -9.89
N LEU A 150 5.99 -10.17 -8.73
CA LEU A 150 6.60 -11.27 -7.99
C LEU A 150 5.58 -12.27 -7.45
N TYR A 151 4.30 -11.89 -7.36
CA TYR A 151 3.21 -12.78 -6.99
C TYR A 151 2.62 -13.58 -8.17
N ILE A 152 3.15 -13.45 -9.37
CA ILE A 152 2.75 -14.31 -10.49
C ILE A 152 3.23 -15.74 -10.23
N ALA A 153 2.33 -16.72 -10.34
CA ALA A 153 2.65 -18.14 -10.37
C ALA A 153 3.18 -18.51 -11.76
N VAL A 154 4.49 -18.35 -11.97
CA VAL A 154 5.13 -18.50 -13.29
C VAL A 154 4.96 -19.94 -13.84
N ASP A 155 4.95 -20.93 -12.95
CA ASP A 155 4.74 -22.34 -13.30
C ASP A 155 3.34 -22.65 -13.87
N ARG A 156 2.38 -21.73 -13.67
CA ARG A 156 1.02 -21.84 -14.20
C ARG A 156 0.83 -21.10 -15.53
N LEU A 157 1.85 -20.40 -16.02
CA LEU A 157 1.75 -19.67 -17.28
C LEU A 157 1.86 -20.62 -18.49
N PRO A 158 1.04 -20.43 -19.54
CA PRO A 158 1.18 -21.18 -20.78
C PRO A 158 2.59 -21.07 -21.37
N GLY A 159 3.15 -22.18 -21.82
CA GLY A 159 4.49 -22.24 -22.42
C GLY A 159 5.65 -22.32 -21.42
N PHE A 160 5.38 -22.28 -20.11
CA PHE A 160 6.42 -22.52 -19.11
C PHE A 160 6.90 -23.97 -19.13
N VAL A 161 8.22 -24.14 -19.17
CA VAL A 161 8.91 -25.43 -19.09
C VAL A 161 10.02 -25.32 -18.05
N ALA A 162 9.96 -26.17 -17.03
CA ALA A 162 10.99 -26.23 -16.00
C ALA A 162 12.26 -26.92 -16.54
N SER A 163 13.43 -26.41 -16.13
CA SER A 163 14.71 -27.08 -16.34
C SER A 163 15.25 -27.65 -15.02
N PRO A 164 16.10 -28.70 -15.06
CA PRO A 164 16.76 -29.21 -13.85
C PRO A 164 17.58 -28.13 -13.11
N GLU A 165 18.19 -27.19 -13.84
CA GLU A 165 18.93 -26.06 -13.29
C GLU A 165 18.01 -25.12 -12.51
N LEU A 166 16.86 -24.78 -13.09
CA LEU A 166 15.85 -23.95 -12.45
C LEU A 166 15.33 -24.64 -11.19
N GLU A 167 15.02 -25.93 -11.24
CA GLU A 167 14.50 -26.65 -10.08
C GLU A 167 15.50 -26.66 -8.90
N ARG A 168 16.80 -26.84 -9.16
CA ARG A 168 17.84 -26.70 -8.12
C ARG A 168 17.86 -25.29 -7.50
N GLN A 169 17.70 -24.25 -8.33
CA GLN A 169 17.62 -22.87 -7.86
C GLN A 169 16.36 -22.62 -7.01
N LEU A 170 15.20 -23.10 -7.44
CA LEU A 170 13.95 -22.98 -6.70
C LEU A 170 14.01 -23.71 -5.36
N GLN A 171 14.65 -24.88 -5.29
CA GLN A 171 14.87 -25.60 -4.03
C GLN A 171 15.71 -24.79 -3.04
N ARG A 172 16.74 -24.06 -3.52
CA ARG A 172 17.53 -23.15 -2.67
C ARG A 172 16.67 -22.02 -2.12
N LEU A 173 15.89 -21.36 -2.98
CA LEU A 173 15.02 -20.23 -2.59
C LEU A 173 13.95 -20.68 -1.58
N ARG A 174 13.30 -21.83 -1.81
CA ARG A 174 12.30 -22.40 -0.92
C ARG A 174 12.84 -22.75 0.47
N ARG A 175 14.12 -23.16 0.57
CA ARG A 175 14.77 -23.56 1.82
C ARG A 175 15.32 -22.39 2.65
N ALA A 176 15.38 -21.18 2.09
CA ALA A 176 15.87 -20.03 2.83
C ALA A 176 14.93 -19.67 3.99
N ASP A 177 15.47 -19.36 5.17
CA ASP A 177 14.68 -19.02 6.36
C ASP A 177 13.83 -17.76 6.16
N LEU A 178 14.39 -16.79 5.43
CA LEU A 178 13.73 -15.57 5.00
C LEU A 178 13.50 -15.59 3.48
N VAL A 179 12.53 -14.79 3.01
CA VAL A 179 12.29 -14.61 1.58
C VAL A 179 13.50 -13.91 0.95
N ASP A 180 14.20 -14.61 0.06
CA ASP A 180 15.30 -14.08 -0.75
C ASP A 180 14.71 -13.26 -1.92
N TYR A 181 14.27 -12.02 -1.64
CA TYR A 181 13.58 -11.16 -2.63
C TYR A 181 14.42 -10.92 -3.89
N VAL A 182 15.73 -10.73 -3.75
CA VAL A 182 16.65 -10.54 -4.88
C VAL A 182 16.69 -11.80 -5.74
N GLY A 183 16.92 -12.96 -5.13
CA GLY A 183 16.94 -14.24 -5.83
C GLY A 183 15.61 -14.56 -6.50
N VAL A 184 14.49 -14.36 -5.79
CA VAL A 184 13.13 -14.54 -6.32
C VAL A 184 12.88 -13.64 -7.52
N ALA A 185 13.19 -12.34 -7.40
CA ALA A 185 12.96 -11.37 -8.46
C ALA A 185 13.79 -11.68 -9.71
N GLN A 186 15.08 -11.96 -9.55
CA GLN A 186 15.94 -12.36 -10.67
C GLN A 186 15.38 -13.60 -11.39
N THR A 187 15.01 -14.63 -10.62
CA THR A 187 14.50 -15.90 -11.16
C THR A 187 13.17 -15.70 -11.91
N LYS A 188 12.19 -15.06 -11.27
CA LYS A 188 10.86 -14.84 -11.87
C LYS A 188 10.94 -13.91 -13.08
N LEU A 189 11.70 -12.82 -13.02
CA LEU A 189 11.80 -11.87 -14.14
C LEU A 189 12.53 -12.48 -15.34
N GLN A 190 13.55 -13.31 -15.12
CA GLN A 190 14.20 -14.04 -16.22
C GLN A 190 13.22 -14.98 -16.91
N ALA A 191 12.45 -15.77 -16.15
CA ALA A 191 11.47 -16.69 -16.71
C ALA A 191 10.33 -15.94 -17.45
N LEU A 192 9.81 -14.87 -16.86
CA LEU A 192 8.78 -14.03 -17.49
C LEU A 192 9.25 -13.41 -18.80
N ARG A 193 10.50 -12.94 -18.87
CA ARG A 193 11.10 -12.44 -20.13
C ARG A 193 11.25 -13.54 -21.17
N GLY A 194 11.60 -14.75 -20.77
CA GLY A 194 11.69 -15.89 -21.69
C GLY A 194 10.32 -16.32 -22.25
N LEU A 195 9.25 -16.10 -21.50
CA LEU A 195 7.87 -16.39 -21.92
C LEU A 195 7.24 -15.28 -22.75
N TRP A 196 7.73 -14.04 -22.62
CA TRP A 196 7.20 -12.90 -23.35
C TRP A 196 7.85 -12.82 -24.74
N PRO A 197 7.10 -13.03 -25.84
CA PRO A 197 7.65 -12.88 -27.18
C PRO A 197 8.09 -11.43 -27.40
N ALA A 198 9.24 -11.27 -28.06
CA ALA A 198 9.79 -9.97 -28.45
C ALA A 198 8.91 -9.26 -29.47
#